data_AF-A0A929V198-F1
#
_entry.id   AF-A0A929V198-F1
#
_cell.length_a   1.000
_cell.length_b   1.000
_cell.length_c   1.000
_cell.angle_alpha   90.00
_cell.angle_beta   90.00
_cell.angle_gamma   90.00
#
_symmetry.space_group_name_H-M   'P 1'
#
loop_
_entity.id
_entity.type
_entity.pdbx_description
1 polymer ?
#
loop_
_entity_poly.entity_id
_entity_poly.type
_entity_poly.pdbx_seq_one_letter_code
_entity_poly.pdbx_strand_id
1 'polypeptide(L)' 'MSKLPTVAIIGQANVGKSSLFNRLTRSRTAIVAREAGTTRDNVVGKVSYKRRNVDSTPADDYSQFWLIDTA' A
#
# COMPACT_ATOMS: atom_id res chain seq x y z
N MET A 1 20.27 -3.78 -5.05
CA MET A 1 18.95 -3.15 -4.85
C MET A 1 18.44 -3.53 -3.47
N SER A 2 18.19 -2.58 -2.58
CA SER A 2 17.53 -2.89 -1.29
C SER A 2 16.09 -3.31 -1.56
N LYS A 3 15.68 -4.45 -1.00
CA LYS A 3 14.31 -4.94 -1.13
C LYS A 3 13.38 -4.02 -0.35
N LEU A 4 12.31 -3.54 -0.98
CA LEU A 4 11.28 -2.77 -0.27
C LEU A 4 10.58 -3.66 0.76
N PRO A 5 10.23 -3.13 1.95
CA PRO A 5 9.49 -3.89 2.94
C PRO A 5 8.08 -4.21 2.45
N THR A 6 7.52 -5.30 2.95
CA THR A 6 6.15 -5.76 2.66
C THR A 6 5.30 -5.68 3.93
N VAL A 7 4.10 -5.12 3.80
CA VAL A 7 3.14 -4.89 4.87
C VAL A 7 1.81 -5.56 4.47
N ALA A 8 1.21 -6.32 5.38
CA ALA A 8 -0.09 -6.95 5.16
C ALA A 8 -1.17 -6.30 6.03
N ILE A 9 -2.36 -6.10 5.47
CA ILE A 9 -3.56 -5.67 6.21
C ILE A 9 -4.35 -6.91 6.59
N ILE A 10 -4.35 -7.22 7.89
CA ILE A 10 -5.07 -8.37 8.46
C ILE A 10 -6.22 -7.89 9.36
N GLY A 11 -7.30 -8.64 9.41
CA GLY A 11 -8.46 -8.33 10.24
C GLY A 11 -9.69 -9.15 9.87
N GLN A 12 -10.74 -9.02 10.69
CA GLN A 12 -12.02 -9.70 10.48
C GLN A 12 -12.62 -9.36 9.09
N ALA A 13 -13.45 -10.25 8.57
CA ALA A 13 -14.22 -9.98 7.35
C ALA A 13 -15.03 -8.67 7.49
N ASN A 14 -15.12 -7.91 6.39
CA ASN A 14 -15.94 -6.69 6.29
C ASN A 14 -15.56 -5.50 7.19
N VAL A 15 -14.40 -5.51 7.87
CA VAL A 15 -13.93 -4.35 8.67
C VAL A 15 -13.37 -3.18 7.83
N GLY A 16 -13.44 -3.27 6.50
CA GLY A 16 -12.94 -2.22 5.61
C GLY A 16 -11.46 -2.32 5.24
N LYS A 17 -10.84 -3.51 5.34
CA LYS A 17 -9.44 -3.76 4.92
C LYS A 17 -9.16 -3.23 3.50
N SER A 18 -10.01 -3.61 2.54
CA SER A 18 -9.91 -3.16 1.14
C SER A 18 -10.14 -1.67 0.97
N SER A 19 -10.93 -1.03 1.85
CA SER A 19 -11.10 0.43 1.85
C SER A 19 -9.82 1.13 2.31
N LEU A 20 -9.13 0.60 3.33
CA LEU A 20 -7.83 1.09 3.78
C LEU A 20 -6.75 0.88 2.71
N PHE A 21 -6.69 -0.32 2.11
CA PHE A 21 -5.79 -0.62 0.99
C PHE A 21 -5.95 0.39 -0.14
N ASN A 22 -7.18 0.60 -0.58
CA ASN A 22 -7.51 1.58 -1.63
C ASN A 22 -7.09 2.99 -1.25
N ARG A 23 -7.26 3.40 0.01
CA ARG A 23 -6.87 4.74 0.47
C ARG A 23 -5.35 4.93 0.44
N LEU A 24 -4.58 3.94 0.88
CA LEU A 24 -3.12 4.02 0.98
C LEU A 24 -2.43 3.91 -0.39
N THR A 25 -3.01 3.14 -1.31
CA THR A 25 -2.46 2.95 -2.67
C THR A 25 -2.85 4.05 -3.65
N ARG A 26 -3.93 4.81 -3.40
CA ARG A 26 -4.38 5.96 -4.24
C ARG A 26 -3.49 7.21 -4.14
N SER A 27 -2.24 7.09 -3.72
CA SER A 27 -1.25 8.17 -3.81
C SER A 27 -0.77 8.28 -5.26
N ARG A 28 -1.32 9.25 -6.02
CA ARG A 28 -0.90 9.87 -7.32
C ARG A 28 -0.29 9.04 -8.48
N THR A 29 0.08 7.79 -8.29
CA THR A 29 0.53 6.89 -9.35
C THR A 29 -0.56 5.85 -9.54
N ALA A 30 -1.49 6.17 -10.42
CA ALA A 30 -2.50 5.25 -10.90
C ALA A 30 -1.83 3.98 -11.43
N ILE A 31 -2.28 2.82 -10.96
CA ILE A 31 -2.71 1.63 -11.73
C ILE A 31 -3.30 0.68 -10.68
N VAL A 32 -4.63 0.59 -10.62
CA VAL A 32 -5.31 -0.55 -10.01
C VAL A 32 -6.30 -1.03 -11.06
N ALA A 33 -5.91 -2.10 -11.76
CA ALA A 33 -6.85 -2.88 -12.56
C ALA A 33 -7.88 -3.44 -11.58
N ARG A 34 -9.11 -2.91 -11.65
CA ARG A 34 -10.25 -3.47 -10.95
C ARG A 34 -10.79 -4.61 -11.80
N GLU A 35 -10.44 -5.85 -11.47
CA GLU A 35 -11.38 -6.95 -11.68
C GLU A 35 -12.14 -7.14 -10.37
N ALA A 36 -13.27 -6.44 -10.26
CA ALA A 36 -14.20 -6.65 -9.18
C ALA A 36 -14.91 -7.99 -9.44
N GLY A 37 -14.53 -9.05 -8.72
CA GLY A 37 -15.26 -10.32 -8.84
C GLY A 37 -14.63 -11.59 -8.29
N THR A 38 -13.35 -11.62 -7.91
CA THR A 38 -12.70 -12.87 -7.46
C THR A 38 -12.05 -12.71 -6.09
N THR A 39 -12.68 -13.27 -5.05
CA THR A 39 -12.20 -13.32 -3.66
C THR A 39 -11.06 -14.32 -3.47
N ARG A 40 -10.16 -14.47 -4.45
CA ARG A 40 -9.14 -15.51 -4.45
C ARG A 40 -7.71 -15.00 -4.60
N ASP A 41 -7.51 -13.76 -5.04
CA ASP A 41 -6.17 -13.23 -5.28
C ASP A 41 -5.86 -12.09 -4.30
N ASN A 42 -4.80 -12.30 -3.50
CA ASN A 42 -4.26 -11.26 -2.63
C ASN A 42 -3.90 -10.02 -3.46
N VAL A 43 -4.50 -8.87 -3.12
CA VAL A 43 -4.26 -7.64 -3.86
C VAL A 43 -3.00 -6.98 -3.31
N VAL A 44 -2.00 -6.74 -4.17
CA VAL A 44 -0.74 -6.10 -3.81
C VAL A 44 -0.65 -4.72 -4.46
N GLY A 45 -0.29 -3.70 -3.68
CA GLY A 45 -0.13 -2.33 -4.16
C GLY A 45 1.10 -1.66 -3.55
N LYS A 46 1.68 -0.71 -4.28
CA LYS A 46 2.84 0.05 -3.80
C LYS A 46 2.38 1.32 -3.11
N VAL A 47 2.91 1.60 -1.93
CA VAL A 47 2.57 2.81 -1.16
C VAL A 47 3.81 3.69 -1.03
N SER A 48 3.65 4.98 -1.30
CA SER A 48 4.67 6.01 -1.05
C SER A 48 4.20 6.90 0.10
N TYR A 49 5.06 7.11 1.10
CA TYR A 49 4.73 7.91 2.28
C TYR A 49 5.88 8.86 2.61
N LYS A 50 5.53 10.03 3.18
CA LYS A 50 6.54 10.97 3.67
C LYS A 50 7.18 10.39 4.93
N ARG A 51 8.51 10.24 4.92
CA ARG A 51 9.27 9.86 6.10
C ARG A 51 9.40 11.08 6.99
N ARG A 52 8.95 10.97 8.25
CA ARG A 52 9.23 11.99 9.27
C ARG A 52 10.65 11.79 9.77
N ASN A 53 11.63 12.25 8.99
CA ASN A 53 12.98 12.43 9.47
C ASN A 53 13.19 13.91 9.71
N VAL A 54 13.73 14.27 10.88
CA VAL A 54 14.04 15.67 11.21
C VAL A 54 15.30 16.13 10.46
N ASP A 55 16.14 15.18 10.01
CA ASP A 55 17.48 15.44 9.47
C ASP A 55 17.64 15.05 7.99
N SER A 56 16.56 14.76 7.24
CA SER A 56 16.66 14.36 5.83
C SER A 56 16.66 15.55 4.87
N THR A 57 17.50 15.48 3.83
CA THR A 57 17.47 16.40 2.69
C THR A 57 16.15 16.23 1.92
N PRO A 58 15.55 17.28 1.31
CA PRO A 58 14.23 17.20 0.67
C PRO A 58 14.08 16.11 -0.41
N ALA A 59 15.19 15.62 -0.98
CA ALA A 59 15.20 14.53 -1.96
C ALA A 59 14.88 13.15 -1.33
N ASP A 60 15.09 12.98 -0.03
CA ASP A 60 14.90 11.70 0.69
C ASP A 60 13.59 11.67 1.52
N ASP A 61 12.70 12.64 1.29
CA ASP A 61 11.49 12.81 2.08
C ASP A 61 10.48 11.67 1.91
N TYR A 62 10.60 10.84 0.86
CA TYR A 62 9.63 9.78 0.56
C TYR A 62 10.23 8.38 0.65
N SER A 63 9.52 7.50 1.35
CA SER A 63 9.82 6.08 1.46
C SER A 63 8.69 5.24 0.87
N GLN A 64 9.00 4.00 0.48
CA GLN A 64 8.06 3.11 -0.20
C GLN A 64 7.98 1.74 0.45
N PHE A 65 6.82 1.10 0.37
CA PHE A 65 6.62 -0.29 0.77
C PHE A 65 5.57 -0.97 -0.11
N TRP A 66 5.60 -2.30 -0.13
CA TRP A 66 4.53 -3.12 -0.69
C TRP A 66 3.44 -3.34 0.35
N LEU A 67 2.19 -3.12 -0.02
CA LEU A 67 1.01 -3.34 0.80
C LEU A 67 0.21 -4.51 0.21
N ILE A 68 -0.24 -5.42 1.07
CA ILE A 68 -1.04 -6.59 0.69
C ILE A 68 -2.38 -6.52 1.42
N ASP A 69 -3.49 -6.62 0.69
CA ASP A 69 -4.83 -6.86 1.24
C ASP A 69 -5.10 -8.37 1.25
N THR A 70 -5.21 -8.94 2.44
CA THR A 70 -5.44 -10.38 2.64
C THR A 70 -6.94 -10.67 2.75
N ALA A 71 -7.74 -10.06 1.85
CA ALA A 71 -9.20 -9.93 1.94
C ALA A 71 -9.92 -11.16 2.49
#